data_AF-A0A1I2IUP1-F1
#
_entry.id   AF-A0A1I2IUP1-F1
#
_cell.length_a   1.000
_cell.length_b   1.000
_cell.length_c   1.000
_cell.angle_alpha   90.00
_cell.angle_beta   90.00
_cell.angle_gamma   90.00
#
_symmetry.space_group_name_H-M   'P 1'
#
loop_
_entity.id
_entity.type
_entity.pdbx_description
1 polymer ?
#
loop_
_entity_poly.entity_id
_entity_poly.type
_entity_poly.pdbx_seq_one_letter_code
_entity_poly.pdbx_strand_id
1 'polypeptide(L)'
;MARNVRRLREARRHTVRSLSTRLGEIGRPILPSGITKIEDGTRRVDVGDLVALAEVLGVSPATLLMPGAPDGDKSWRARWRWMHGTAPLPDAETDPEEFHRTNRPYEDPNPIKAASNQLNEIAAVLSSGNIALVSFVADDGSVWDLEKRDGSR
;
A
#
# COMPACT_ATOMS: atom_id res chain seq x y z
N MET A 1 9.15 12.61 -7.60
CA MET A 1 9.98 12.47 -6.38
C MET A 1 10.22 13.79 -5.64
N ALA A 2 11.00 14.75 -6.17
CA ALA A 2 11.39 15.98 -5.46
C ALA A 2 10.23 16.70 -4.73
N ARG A 3 9.12 16.94 -5.46
CA ARG A 3 7.88 17.51 -4.90
C ARG A 3 7.28 16.69 -3.75
N ASN A 4 7.36 15.36 -3.80
CA ASN A 4 6.83 14.48 -2.76
C ASN A 4 7.67 14.55 -1.48
N VAL A 5 9.00 14.63 -1.60
CA VAL A 5 9.88 14.80 -0.42
C VAL A 5 9.50 16.09 0.30
N ARG A 6 9.44 17.22 -0.42
CA ARG A 6 9.04 18.50 0.17
C ARG A 6 7.66 18.42 0.84
N ARG A 7 6.66 17.96 0.09
CA ARG A 7 5.27 17.81 0.58
C ARG A 7 5.19 16.96 1.85
N LEU A 8 5.86 15.81 1.88
CA LEU A 8 5.81 14.88 3.02
C LEU A 8 6.62 15.37 4.21
N ARG A 9 7.75 16.06 3.97
CA ARG A 9 8.55 16.72 5.00
C ARG A 9 7.72 17.80 5.69
N GLU A 10 7.07 18.67 4.92
CA GLU A 10 6.25 19.76 5.41
C GLU A 10 5.00 19.25 6.15
N ALA A 11 4.32 18.24 5.61
CA ALA A 11 3.18 17.60 6.27
C ALA A 11 3.54 17.01 7.65
N ARG A 12 4.80 16.59 7.83
CA ARG A 12 5.35 16.06 9.09
C ARG A 12 6.04 17.12 9.95
N ARG A 13 5.98 18.39 9.54
CA ARG A 13 6.61 19.52 10.24
C ARG A 13 8.11 19.36 10.45
N HIS A 14 8.78 18.61 9.59
CA HIS A 14 10.24 18.52 9.60
C HIS A 14 10.84 19.75 8.93
N THR A 15 11.77 20.42 9.60
CA THR A 15 12.67 21.35 8.93
C THR A 15 13.69 20.58 8.11
N VAL A 16 14.31 21.22 7.12
CA VAL A 16 15.42 20.63 6.35
C VAL A 16 16.55 20.15 7.29
N ARG A 17 16.83 20.92 8.36
CA ARG A 17 17.83 20.55 9.37
C ARG A 17 17.40 19.33 10.19
N SER A 18 16.15 19.26 10.64
CA SER A 18 15.63 18.10 11.37
C SER A 18 15.67 16.83 10.53
N LEU A 19 15.32 16.91 9.25
CA LEU A 19 15.41 15.78 8.33
C LEU A 19 16.88 15.34 8.14
N SER A 20 17.81 16.29 8.00
CA SER A 20 19.25 16.01 7.93
C SER A 20 19.77 15.28 9.16
N THR A 21 19.40 15.73 10.37
CA THR A 21 19.78 15.07 11.62
C THR A 21 19.29 13.62 11.66
N ARG A 22 18.01 13.39 11.35
CA ARG A 22 17.40 12.04 11.35
C ARG A 22 18.02 11.09 10.33
N LEU A 23 18.37 11.60 9.15
CA LEU A 23 19.11 10.84 8.15
C LEU A 23 20.51 10.45 8.66
N GLY A 24 21.15 11.32 9.44
CA GLY A 24 22.40 11.00 10.15
C GLY A 24 22.23 9.92 11.21
N GLU A 25 21.14 9.96 11.98
CA GLU A 25 20.83 8.98 13.05
C GLU A 25 20.67 7.54 12.50
N ILE A 26 20.14 7.38 11.29
CA ILE A 26 20.03 6.06 10.62
C ILE A 26 21.27 5.68 9.80
N GLY A 27 22.38 6.42 9.92
CA GLY A 27 23.64 6.11 9.24
C GLY A 27 23.70 6.47 7.76
N ARG A 28 22.75 7.29 7.25
CA ARG A 28 22.75 7.75 5.86
C ARG A 28 22.70 9.28 5.76
N PRO A 29 23.77 9.99 6.16
CA PRO A 29 23.76 11.45 6.29
C PRO A 29 23.55 12.15 4.94
N ILE A 30 22.58 13.07 4.90
CA ILE A 30 22.42 14.05 3.82
C ILE A 30 22.44 15.44 4.45
N LEU A 31 23.37 16.29 4.03
CA LEU A 31 23.48 17.66 4.53
C LEU A 31 22.21 18.48 4.20
N PRO A 32 21.88 19.51 5.00
CA PRO A 32 20.70 20.35 4.74
C PRO A 32 20.66 20.91 3.30
N SER A 33 21.79 21.39 2.79
CA SER A 33 21.91 21.88 1.41
C SER A 33 21.67 20.79 0.36
N GLY A 34 22.02 19.54 0.66
CA GLY A 34 21.74 18.39 -0.18
C GLY A 34 20.24 18.09 -0.25
N ILE A 35 19.54 18.18 0.88
CA ILE A 35 18.08 18.02 0.95
C ILE A 35 17.38 19.12 0.15
N THR A 36 17.78 20.39 0.30
CA THR A 36 17.22 21.48 -0.50
C THR A 36 17.38 21.21 -2.00
N LYS A 37 18.57 20.81 -2.45
CA LYS A 37 18.81 20.45 -3.86
C LYS A 37 17.98 19.26 -4.33
N ILE A 38 17.71 18.27 -3.46
CA ILE A 38 16.80 17.16 -3.77
C ILE A 38 15.38 17.68 -3.98
N GLU A 39 14.89 18.54 -3.09
CA GLU A 39 13.54 19.12 -3.19
C GLU A 39 13.36 20.03 -4.41
N ASP A 40 14.43 20.70 -4.83
CA ASP A 40 14.46 21.51 -6.04
C ASP A 40 14.70 20.65 -7.31
N GLY A 41 14.96 19.36 -7.17
CA GLY A 41 15.24 18.45 -8.28
C GLY A 41 16.60 18.67 -8.96
N THR A 42 17.50 19.41 -8.32
CA THR A 42 18.84 19.75 -8.85
C THR A 42 19.94 18.80 -8.37
N ARG A 43 19.62 17.88 -7.45
CA ARG A 43 20.50 16.77 -7.02
C ARG A 43 19.86 15.43 -7.39
N ARG A 44 20.63 14.56 -8.05
CA ARG A 44 20.24 13.16 -8.27
C ARG A 44 20.20 12.42 -6.94
N VAL A 45 19.22 11.53 -6.81
CA VAL A 45 18.99 10.67 -5.65
C VAL A 45 19.27 9.24 -6.08
N ASP A 46 20.14 8.55 -5.36
CA ASP A 46 20.34 7.11 -5.55
C ASP A 46 19.28 6.29 -4.79
N VAL A 47 19.25 4.97 -5.03
CA VAL A 47 18.26 4.09 -4.39
C VAL A 47 18.40 4.07 -2.86
N GLY A 48 19.63 4.20 -2.35
CA GLY A 48 19.88 4.24 -0.90
C GLY A 48 19.34 5.52 -0.26
N ASP A 49 19.59 6.67 -0.87
CA ASP A 49 19.04 7.97 -0.46
C ASP A 49 17.50 7.93 -0.51
N LEU A 50 16.91 7.29 -1.54
CA LEU A 50 15.46 7.12 -1.65
C LEU A 50 14.88 6.32 -0.47
N VAL A 51 15.48 5.18 -0.14
CA VAL A 51 15.02 4.32 0.96
C VAL A 51 15.19 5.02 2.31
N ALA A 52 16.35 5.65 2.55
CA ALA A 52 16.60 6.41 3.77
C ALA A 52 15.61 7.57 3.97
N LEU A 53 15.30 8.30 2.90
CA LEU A 53 14.27 9.35 2.92
C LEU A 53 12.89 8.77 3.23
N ALA A 54 12.54 7.62 2.65
CA ALA A 54 11.26 6.96 2.89
C ALA A 54 11.13 6.51 4.35
N GLU A 55 12.19 5.92 4.90
CA GLU A 55 12.28 5.47 6.30
C GLU A 55 12.11 6.64 7.28
N VAL A 56 12.91 7.70 7.14
CA VAL A 56 12.84 8.86 8.03
C VAL A 56 11.49 9.59 7.92
N LEU A 57 10.91 9.62 6.72
CA LEU A 57 9.58 10.16 6.49
C LEU A 57 8.46 9.16 6.83
N GLY A 58 8.75 7.94 7.30
CA GLY A 58 7.73 6.95 7.65
C GLY A 58 6.73 6.68 6.50
N VAL A 59 7.23 6.49 5.28
CA VAL A 59 6.45 6.09 4.10
C VAL A 59 7.17 4.98 3.34
N SER A 60 6.47 4.33 2.41
CA SER A 60 7.13 3.43 1.46
C SER A 60 7.89 4.23 0.38
N PRO A 61 8.96 3.66 -0.21
CA PRO A 61 9.64 4.29 -1.37
C PRO A 61 8.69 4.62 -2.53
N ALA A 62 7.70 3.77 -2.77
CA ALA A 62 6.64 4.00 -3.75
C ALA A 62 5.92 5.34 -3.54
N THR A 63 5.70 5.76 -2.29
CA THR A 63 5.04 7.03 -1.96
C THR A 63 5.89 8.25 -2.32
N LEU A 64 7.22 8.12 -2.35
CA LEU A 64 8.11 9.17 -2.84
C LEU A 64 8.16 9.22 -4.36
N LEU A 65 8.06 8.07 -5.03
CA LEU A 65 8.14 7.96 -6.48
C LEU A 65 6.84 8.37 -7.17
N MET A 66 5.71 7.94 -6.63
CA MET A 66 4.39 8.15 -7.21
C MET A 66 3.85 9.54 -6.90
N PRO A 67 3.07 10.18 -7.79
CA PRO A 67 2.44 11.48 -7.50
C PRO A 67 1.51 11.42 -6.27
N GLY A 68 0.83 12.50 -5.88
CA GLY A 68 -0.39 12.41 -5.05
C GLY A 68 -1.61 12.18 -5.94
N ALA A 69 -2.75 11.74 -5.39
CA ALA A 69 -3.95 11.47 -6.18
C ALA A 69 -4.35 12.74 -6.95
N PRO A 70 -4.35 12.74 -8.30
CA PRO A 70 -4.87 13.86 -9.06
C PRO A 70 -6.39 13.85 -8.99
N ASP A 71 -7.00 15.02 -9.01
CA ASP A 71 -8.45 15.12 -9.15
C ASP A 71 -8.88 14.51 -10.50
N GLY A 72 -9.69 13.45 -10.45
CA GLY A 72 -10.35 12.84 -11.61
C GLY A 72 -9.53 11.92 -12.51
N ASP A 73 -8.23 11.71 -12.25
CA ASP A 73 -7.39 10.84 -13.11
C ASP A 73 -7.60 9.36 -12.77
N LYS A 74 -8.34 8.62 -13.59
CA LYS A 74 -8.53 7.17 -13.43
C LYS A 74 -7.23 6.37 -13.62
N SER A 75 -6.26 6.90 -14.37
CA SER A 75 -4.96 6.24 -14.61
C SER A 75 -4.08 6.24 -13.36
N TRP A 76 -4.31 7.15 -12.41
CA TRP A 76 -3.67 7.15 -11.10
C TRP A 76 -3.78 5.79 -10.40
N ARG A 77 -5.03 5.29 -10.22
CA ARG A 77 -5.25 4.02 -9.48
C ARG A 77 -4.56 2.85 -10.17
N ALA A 78 -4.59 2.81 -11.51
CA ALA A 78 -3.92 1.77 -12.28
C ALA A 78 -2.40 1.81 -12.07
N ARG A 79 -1.77 2.99 -12.15
CA ARG A 79 -0.32 3.12 -11.91
C ARG A 79 0.09 2.79 -10.48
N TRP A 80 -0.75 3.07 -9.48
CA TRP A 80 -0.49 2.65 -8.10
C TRP A 80 -0.61 1.15 -7.90
N ARG A 81 -1.61 0.52 -8.52
CA ARG A 81 -1.74 -0.94 -8.52
C ARG A 81 -0.54 -1.61 -9.16
N TRP A 82 -0.05 -1.05 -10.26
CA TRP A 82 1.17 -1.47 -10.93
C TRP A 82 2.41 -1.30 -10.04
N MET A 83 2.61 -0.11 -9.44
CA MET A 83 3.73 0.15 -8.52
C MET A 83 3.72 -0.78 -7.30
N HIS A 84 2.54 -1.21 -6.84
CA HIS A 84 2.39 -2.16 -5.74
C HIS A 84 2.41 -3.63 -6.16
N GLY A 85 2.62 -3.94 -7.44
CA GLY A 85 2.66 -5.33 -7.91
C GLY A 85 1.31 -6.05 -7.90
N THR A 86 0.19 -5.33 -7.81
CA THR A 86 -1.16 -5.92 -7.68
C THR A 86 -1.88 -6.13 -9.01
N ALA A 87 -1.50 -5.38 -10.05
CA ALA A 87 -2.04 -5.55 -11.41
C ALA A 87 -1.08 -4.91 -12.42
N PRO A 88 -0.96 -5.44 -13.64
CA PRO A 88 -0.19 -4.80 -14.71
C PRO A 88 -0.83 -3.46 -15.13
N LEU A 89 -0.11 -2.68 -15.95
CA LEU A 89 -0.72 -1.49 -16.57
C LEU A 89 -1.86 -1.93 -17.52
N PRO A 90 -2.91 -1.10 -17.72
CA PRO A 90 -4.10 -1.51 -18.49
C PRO A 90 -3.83 -1.91 -19.94
N ASP A 91 -2.73 -1.44 -20.51
CA ASP A 91 -2.26 -1.65 -21.89
C ASP A 91 -1.08 -2.62 -21.97
N ALA A 92 -0.65 -3.22 -20.86
CA ALA A 92 0.40 -4.22 -20.86
C ALA A 92 -0.12 -5.59 -21.32
N GLU A 93 0.67 -6.29 -22.13
CA GLU A 93 0.36 -7.66 -22.59
C GLU A 93 0.55 -8.74 -21.51
N THR A 94 1.00 -8.35 -20.30
CA THR A 94 1.33 -9.28 -19.22
C THR A 94 0.07 -9.88 -18.60
N ASP A 95 0.08 -11.20 -18.41
CA ASP A 95 -0.95 -11.91 -17.66
C ASP A 95 -1.06 -11.36 -16.21
N PRO A 96 -2.25 -10.96 -15.74
CA PRO A 96 -2.43 -10.41 -14.41
C PRO A 96 -2.00 -11.35 -13.26
N GLU A 97 -2.23 -12.66 -13.40
CA GLU A 97 -1.88 -13.63 -12.36
C GLU A 97 -0.37 -13.82 -12.28
N GLU A 98 0.31 -13.96 -13.42
CA GLU A 98 1.77 -14.01 -13.48
C GLU A 98 2.42 -12.73 -12.94
N PHE A 99 1.88 -11.56 -13.30
CA PHE A 99 2.36 -10.28 -12.79
C PHE A 99 2.26 -10.22 -11.26
N HIS A 100 1.12 -10.60 -10.69
CA HIS A 100 0.89 -10.59 -9.24
C HIS A 100 1.83 -11.56 -8.52
N ARG A 101 1.93 -12.81 -8.99
CA ARG A 101 2.82 -13.84 -8.42
C ARG A 101 4.29 -13.42 -8.43
N THR A 102 4.74 -12.75 -9.49
CA THR A 102 6.12 -12.28 -9.62
C THR A 102 6.43 -11.15 -8.64
N ASN A 103 5.51 -10.19 -8.49
CA ASN A 103 5.75 -8.99 -7.70
C ASN A 103 5.36 -9.14 -6.23
N ARG A 104 4.48 -10.09 -5.90
CA ARG A 104 3.98 -10.35 -4.53
C ARG A 104 4.01 -11.85 -4.23
N PRO A 105 5.18 -12.50 -4.29
CA PRO A 105 5.32 -13.95 -4.13
C PRO A 105 4.94 -14.47 -2.73
N TYR A 106 4.77 -13.55 -1.77
CA TYR A 106 4.36 -13.84 -0.39
C TYR A 106 2.83 -13.85 -0.21
N GLU A 107 2.05 -13.43 -1.22
CA GLU A 107 0.60 -13.55 -1.20
C GLU A 107 0.18 -14.84 -1.88
N ASP A 108 -0.79 -15.54 -1.31
CA ASP A 108 -1.41 -16.68 -1.98
C ASP A 108 -2.20 -16.14 -3.17
N PRO A 109 -1.84 -16.48 -4.42
CA PRO A 109 -2.51 -15.97 -5.61
C PRO A 109 -3.94 -16.50 -5.73
N ASN A 110 -4.34 -17.51 -4.93
CA ASN A 110 -5.68 -18.05 -4.95
C ASN A 110 -6.65 -17.18 -4.13
N PRO A 111 -7.50 -16.36 -4.77
CA PRO A 111 -8.42 -15.46 -4.08
C PRO A 111 -9.48 -16.23 -3.27
N ILE A 112 -9.84 -17.44 -3.69
CA ILE A 112 -10.80 -18.29 -2.97
C ILE A 112 -10.19 -18.76 -1.66
N LYS A 113 -8.90 -19.10 -1.65
CA LYS A 113 -8.21 -19.54 -0.43
C LYS A 113 -7.96 -18.38 0.52
N ALA A 114 -7.58 -17.21 0.00
CA ALA A 114 -7.49 -15.98 0.80
C ALA A 114 -8.85 -15.59 1.42
N ALA A 115 -9.93 -15.60 0.63
CA ALA A 115 -11.29 -15.33 1.11
C ALA A 115 -11.78 -16.39 2.12
N SER A 116 -11.48 -17.67 1.88
CA SER A 116 -11.81 -18.77 2.81
C SER A 116 -11.12 -18.58 4.16
N ASN A 117 -9.84 -18.18 4.16
CA ASN A 117 -9.11 -17.89 5.39
C ASN A 117 -9.72 -16.71 6.16
N GLN A 118 -10.08 -15.62 5.47
CA GLN A 118 -10.77 -14.48 6.09
C GLN A 118 -12.15 -14.85 6.65
N LEU A 119 -12.94 -15.64 5.90
CA LEU A 119 -14.24 -16.12 6.36
C LEU A 119 -14.10 -17.04 7.59
N ASN A 120 -13.06 -17.86 7.64
CA ASN A 120 -12.78 -18.72 8.80
C ASN A 120 -12.36 -17.91 10.04
N GLU A 121 -11.55 -16.86 9.87
CA GLU A 121 -11.20 -15.95 10.97
C GLU A 121 -12.43 -15.19 11.50
N ILE A 122 -13.29 -14.69 10.61
CA ILE A 122 -14.56 -14.06 10.98
C ILE A 122 -15.46 -15.06 11.71
N ALA A 123 -15.58 -16.30 11.21
CA ALA A 123 -16.36 -17.36 11.85
C ALA A 123 -15.82 -17.73 13.25
N ALA A 124 -14.50 -17.67 13.47
CA ALA A 124 -13.88 -17.87 14.78
C ALA A 124 -14.24 -16.75 15.78
N VAL A 125 -14.32 -15.49 15.31
CA VAL A 125 -14.76 -14.34 16.12
C VAL A 125 -16.27 -14.44 16.43
N LEU A 126 -17.08 -14.83 15.45
CA LEU A 126 -18.53 -15.00 15.62
C LEU A 126 -18.93 -16.24 16.43
N SER A 127 -18.05 -17.23 16.57
CA SER A 127 -18.28 -18.39 17.43
C SER A 127 -17.79 -18.19 18.87
N SER A 128 -16.95 -17.17 19.10
CA SER A 128 -16.49 -16.77 20.43
C SER A 128 -17.35 -15.66 21.06
N GLY A 129 -18.04 -14.84 20.26
CA GLY A 129 -19.11 -13.94 20.68
C GLY A 129 -20.49 -14.50 20.33
N ASN A 130 -21.50 -14.27 21.14
CA ASN A 130 -22.85 -14.82 21.00
C ASN A 130 -23.65 -14.18 19.82
N ILE A 131 -23.12 -14.20 18.59
CA ILE A 131 -23.75 -13.62 17.39
C ILE A 131 -24.39 -14.77 16.59
N ALA A 132 -25.72 -14.76 16.52
CA ALA A 132 -26.51 -15.89 16.04
C ALA A 132 -26.89 -15.84 14.54
N LEU A 133 -26.63 -14.73 13.83
CA LEU A 133 -27.06 -14.57 12.43
C LEU A 133 -26.04 -13.77 11.62
N VAL A 134 -25.63 -14.30 10.45
CA VAL A 134 -24.88 -13.57 9.42
C VAL A 134 -25.72 -13.57 8.15
N SER A 135 -26.21 -12.38 7.77
CA SER A 135 -26.96 -12.17 6.53
C SER A 135 -26.03 -11.61 5.46
N PHE A 136 -25.99 -12.21 4.28
CA PHE A 136 -25.25 -11.71 3.12
C PHE A 136 -26.22 -11.03 2.16
N VAL A 137 -25.90 -9.81 1.73
CA VAL A 137 -26.66 -9.11 0.68
C VAL A 137 -25.87 -9.19 -0.62
N ALA A 138 -26.43 -9.83 -1.63
CA ALA A 138 -25.84 -9.90 -2.96
C ALA A 138 -26.03 -8.60 -3.73
N ASP A 139 -25.25 -8.39 -4.79
CA ASP A 139 -25.30 -7.19 -5.64
C ASP A 139 -26.66 -6.98 -6.33
N ASP A 140 -27.48 -8.04 -6.45
CA ASP A 140 -28.86 -7.99 -6.95
C ASP A 140 -29.90 -7.64 -5.87
N GLY A 141 -29.45 -7.40 -4.63
CA GLY A 141 -30.28 -7.08 -3.48
C GLY A 141 -30.86 -8.30 -2.74
N SER A 142 -30.53 -9.53 -3.15
CA SER A 142 -30.98 -10.73 -2.44
C SER A 142 -30.26 -10.91 -1.11
N VAL A 143 -31.00 -11.25 -0.04
CA VAL A 143 -30.47 -11.46 1.31
C VAL A 143 -30.46 -12.95 1.64
N TRP A 144 -29.32 -13.47 2.10
CA TRP A 144 -29.09 -14.87 2.44
C TRP A 144 -28.67 -15.01 3.90
N ASP A 145 -29.47 -15.70 4.70
CA ASP A 145 -29.16 -15.96 6.11
C ASP A 145 -28.42 -17.30 6.28
N LEU A 146 -27.25 -17.27 6.91
CA LEU A 146 -26.58 -18.50 7.37
C LEU A 146 -27.11 -18.89 8.76
N GLU A 147 -28.08 -19.80 8.81
CA GLU A 147 -28.42 -20.49 10.06
C GLU A 147 -27.40 -21.60 10.35
N LYS A 148 -26.98 -21.73 11.63
CA LYS A 148 -26.24 -22.91 12.10
C LYS A 148 -27.13 -24.14 11.89
N ARG A 149 -26.83 -24.98 10.90
CA ARG A 149 -27.35 -26.35 10.86
C ARG A 149 -26.70 -27.13 12.02
N ASP A 150 -27.48 -27.37 13.06
CA ASP A 150 -27.22 -28.48 13.98
C ASP A 150 -27.26 -29.77 13.15
N GLY A 151 -26.11 -30.42 13.04
CA GLY A 151 -25.99 -31.73 12.44
C GLY A 151 -26.62 -32.78 13.36
N SER A 152 -27.93 -32.95 13.26
CA SER A 152 -28.65 -34.08 13.86
C SER A 152 -29.65 -34.69 12.89
N ARG A 153 -29.13 -35.54 11.97
CA ARG A 153 -29.59 -36.93 11.70
C ARG A 153 -28.89 -37.52 10.49
#